data_AF-A0A540M3Y7-F1
#
_entry.id   AF-A0A540M3Y7-F1
#
_cell.length_a   1.000
_cell.length_b   1.000
_cell.length_c   1.000
_cell.angle_alpha   90.00
_cell.angle_beta   90.00
_cell.angle_gamma   90.00
#
_symmetry.space_group_name_H-M   'P 1'
#
loop_
_entity.id
_entity.type
_entity.pdbx_description
1 polymer ?
#
loop_
_entity_poly.entity_id
_entity_poly.type
_entity_poly.pdbx_seq_one_letter_code
_entity_poly.pdbx_strand_id
1 'polypeptide(L)' 'MELYCYKVIPFGLKNAGATYQRLVNSMFAEQIGRSMEVYVDDMLVKSKHADQHITNLSETFTIVKRY' A
#
# COMPACT_ATOMS: atom_id res chain seq x y z
N MET A 1 34.47 13.48 7.52
CA MET A 1 33.03 13.70 7.32
C MET A 1 32.53 12.54 6.48
N GLU A 2 31.72 11.66 7.06
CA GLU A 2 31.19 10.49 6.33
C GLU A 2 29.95 10.89 5.54
N LEU A 3 29.83 10.34 4.33
CA LEU A 3 28.66 10.51 3.47
C LEU A 3 27.69 9.36 3.75
N TYR A 4 26.46 9.68 4.13
CA TYR A 4 25.40 8.68 4.33
C TYR A 4 24.40 8.74 3.18
N CYS A 5 23.97 7.56 2.72
CA CYS A 5 22.94 7.41 1.71
C CYS A 5 21.78 6.58 2.27
N TYR A 6 20.54 6.96 1.92
CA TYR A 6 19.36 6.19 2.28
C TYR A 6 19.24 4.94 1.39
N LYS A 7 18.93 3.80 2.00
CA LYS A 7 18.67 2.52 1.29
C LYS A 7 17.21 2.35 0.86
N VAL A 8 16.32 3.14 1.44
CA VAL A 8 14.87 3.14 1.19
C VAL A 8 14.42 4.58 0.93
N ILE A 9 13.23 4.75 0.37
CA ILE A 9 12.66 6.06 0.06
C ILE A 9 12.55 6.87 1.37
N PRO A 10 13.29 7.98 1.52
CA PRO A 10 13.21 8.80 2.72
C PRO A 10 11.98 9.71 2.68
N PHE A 11 11.45 10.03 3.86
CA PHE A 11 10.42 11.05 4.01
C PHE A 11 10.92 12.42 3.51
N GLY A 12 10.01 13.21 2.96
CA GLY A 12 10.33 14.55 2.43
C GLY A 12 10.99 14.56 1.05
N LEU A 13 11.24 13.40 0.43
CA LEU A 13 11.64 13.35 -0.98
C LEU A 13 10.45 13.75 -1.87
N LYS A 14 10.67 14.70 -2.80
CA LYS A 14 9.63 15.25 -3.69
C LYS A 14 8.79 14.19 -4.41
N ASN A 15 9.40 13.06 -4.77
CA ASN A 15 8.74 11.99 -5.52
C ASN A 15 8.36 10.79 -4.65
N ALA A 16 8.54 10.84 -3.32
CA ALA A 16 8.26 9.72 -2.42
C ALA A 16 6.81 9.22 -2.57
N GLY A 17 5.83 10.13 -2.54
CA GLY A 17 4.41 9.79 -2.69
C GLY A 17 4.10 9.14 -4.05
N ALA A 18 4.66 9.68 -5.14
CA ALA A 18 4.44 9.11 -6.47
C ALA A 18 5.05 7.70 -6.60
N THR A 19 6.22 7.46 -6.01
CA THR A 19 6.84 6.13 -6.00
C THR A 19 6.06 5.14 -5.12
N TYR A 20 5.65 5.56 -3.93
CA TYR A 20 4.80 4.77 -3.03
C TYR A 20 3.47 4.39 -3.71
N GLN A 21 2.80 5.36 -4.31
CA GLN A 21 1.53 5.14 -5.00
C GLN A 21 1.67 4.18 -6.18
N ARG A 22 2.75 4.26 -6.97
CA ARG A 22 3.01 3.29 -8.07
C ARG A 22 3.22 1.88 -7.52
N LEU A 23 3.95 1.74 -6.42
CA LEU A 23 4.18 0.44 -5.78
C LEU A 23 2.85 -0.16 -5.29
N VAL A 24 2.09 0.61 -4.50
CA VAL A 24 0.80 0.17 -3.95
C VAL A 24 -0.19 -0.17 -5.08
N ASN A 25 -0.29 0.66 -6.11
CA ASN A 25 -1.16 0.37 -7.26
C ASN A 25 -0.77 -0.93 -7.97
N SER A 26 0.52 -1.26 -8.03
CA SER A 26 0.97 -2.52 -8.64
C SER A 26 0.70 -3.73 -7.76
N MET A 27 0.93 -3.62 -6.44
CA MET A 27 0.72 -4.71 -5.49
C MET A 27 -0.76 -5.07 -5.34
N PHE A 28 -1.63 -4.07 -5.34
CA PHE A 28 -3.06 -4.20 -5.05
C PHE A 28 -3.95 -4.12 -6.31
N ALA A 29 -3.38 -4.25 -7.51
CA ALA A 29 -4.09 -4.06 -8.77
C ALA A 29 -5.42 -4.85 -8.87
N GLU A 30 -5.45 -6.07 -8.33
CA GLU A 30 -6.64 -6.94 -8.34
C GLU A 30 -7.68 -6.58 -7.26
N GLN A 31 -7.28 -5.86 -6.22
CA GLN A 31 -8.11 -5.54 -5.05
C GLN A 31 -8.63 -4.09 -5.08
N ILE A 32 -7.93 -3.19 -5.78
CA ILE A 32 -8.33 -1.78 -5.94
C ILE A 32 -9.71 -1.72 -6.60
N GLY A 33 -10.60 -0.93 -6.00
CA GLY A 33 -11.99 -0.77 -6.43
C GLY A 33 -12.94 -1.85 -5.92
N ARG A 34 -12.44 -3.06 -5.60
CA ARG A 34 -13.24 -4.17 -5.04
C ARG A 34 -13.30 -4.08 -3.52
N SER A 35 -12.17 -4.32 -2.86
CA SER A 35 -12.02 -4.38 -1.40
C SER A 35 -10.93 -3.44 -0.88
N MET A 36 -10.21 -2.75 -1.77
CA MET A 36 -9.19 -1.75 -1.43
C MET A 36 -9.48 -0.42 -2.12
N GLU A 37 -9.25 0.68 -1.40
CA GLU A 37 -9.14 2.03 -1.93
C GLU A 37 -7.80 2.63 -1.49
N VAL A 38 -7.15 3.38 -2.38
CA VAL A 38 -5.83 3.95 -2.12
C VAL A 38 -5.91 5.47 -2.20
N TYR A 39 -5.49 6.13 -1.14
CA TYR A 39 -5.51 7.59 -0.98
C TYR A 39 -4.10 8.10 -0.67
N VAL A 40 -3.34 8.44 -1.72
CA VAL A 40 -1.95 8.96 -1.64
C VAL A 40 -1.06 8.14 -0.71
N ASP A 41 -1.07 8.40 0.59
CA ASP A 41 -0.28 7.72 1.62
C ASP A 41 -1.06 6.59 2.35
N ASP A 42 -2.40 6.63 2.33
CA ASP A 42 -3.26 5.71 3.05
C ASP A 42 -3.85 4.61 2.15
N MET A 43 -3.94 3.39 2.68
CA MET A 43 -4.65 2.26 2.08
C MET A 43 -5.86 1.93 2.94
N LEU A 44 -7.04 1.93 2.34
CA LEU A 44 -8.30 1.64 2.99
C LEU A 44 -8.85 0.29 2.51
N VAL A 45 -8.99 -0.66 3.43
CA VAL A 45 -9.70 -1.91 3.15
C VAL A 45 -11.18 -1.72 3.44
N LYS A 46 -12.03 -1.90 2.44
CA LYS A 46 -13.49 -1.75 2.54
C LYS A 46 -14.21 -3.07 2.31
N SER A 47 -15.41 -3.20 2.85
CA SER A 47 -16.22 -4.42 2.70
C SER A 47 -17.69 -4.06 2.67
N LYS A 48 -18.48 -4.77 1.86
CA LYS A 48 -19.93 -4.53 1.75
C LYS A 48 -20.68 -5.04 2.98
N HIS A 49 -20.18 -6.10 3.59
CA HIS A 49 -20.71 -6.73 4.79
C HIS A 49 -19.60 -6.96 5.81
N ALA A 50 -19.95 -6.96 7.10
CA ALA A 50 -18.98 -7.04 8.19
C ALA A 50 -18.28 -8.42 8.27
N ASP A 51 -19.01 -9.49 7.94
CA ASP A 51 -18.49 -10.87 7.86
C ASP A 51 -17.39 -11.05 6.81
N GLN A 52 -17.44 -10.27 5.73
CA GLN A 52 -16.43 -10.28 4.66
C GLN A 52 -15.16 -9.51 5.03
N HIS A 53 -15.20 -8.66 6.06
CA HIS A 53 -14.10 -7.74 6.34
C HIS A 53 -12.83 -8.45 6.79
N ILE A 54 -12.96 -9.47 7.63
CA ILE A 54 -11.82 -10.29 8.08
C ILE A 54 -11.16 -11.00 6.90
N THR A 55 -11.94 -11.53 5.96
CA THR A 55 -11.42 -12.16 4.75
C THR A 55 -10.68 -11.17 3.86
N ASN A 56 -11.27 -10.00 3.61
CA ASN A 56 -10.63 -8.95 2.81
C ASN A 56 -9.32 -8.46 3.44
N LEU A 57 -9.29 -8.26 4.76
CA LEU A 57 -8.06 -7.94 5.49
C LEU A 57 -7.01 -9.04 5.34
N SER A 58 -7.41 -10.31 5.47
CA SER A 58 -6.51 -11.45 5.33
C SER A 58 -5.85 -11.49 3.94
N GLU A 59 -6.62 -11.26 2.88
CA GLU A 59 -6.09 -11.16 1.52
C GLU A 59 -5.10 -9.99 1.39
N THR A 60 -5.46 -8.80 1.89
CA THR A 60 -4.58 -7.62 1.89
C THR A 60 -3.25 -7.91 2.60
N PHE A 61 -3.29 -8.45 3.82
CA PHE A 61 -2.08 -8.78 4.57
C PHE A 61 -1.24 -9.87 3.91
N THR A 62 -1.86 -10.80 3.20
CA THR A 62 -1.14 -11.83 2.44
C THR A 62 -0.31 -11.21 1.31
N ILE A 63 -0.84 -10.20 0.63
CA ILE A 63 -0.12 -9.47 -0.41
C ILE A 63 1.01 -8.61 0.18
N VAL A 64 0.74 -7.89 1.28
CA VAL A 64 1.78 -7.12 1.99
C VAL A 64 2.95 -8.00 2.42
N LYS A 65 2.69 -9.23 2.89
CA LYS A 65 3.75 -10.16 3.34
C LYS A 65 4.56 -10.77 2.20
N ARG A 66 4.04 -10.76 0.96
CA ARG A 66 4.70 -11.38 -0.20
C ARG A 66 5.73 -10.44 -0.86
N TYR A 67 5.48 -9.14 -0.80
CA TYR A 67 6.33 -8.10 -1.34
C TYR A 67 7.30 -7.57 -0.28
#